data_AF-A0A7X8QTL9-F1
#
_entry.id   AF-A0A7X8QTL9-F1
#
_cell.length_a   1.000
_cell.length_b   1.000
_cell.length_c   1.000
_cell.angle_alpha   90.00
_cell.angle_beta   90.00
_cell.angle_gamma   90.00
#
_symmetry.space_group_name_H-M   'P 1'
#
loop_
_entity.id
_entity.type
_entity.pdbx_description
1 polymer ?
#
loop_
_entity_poly.entity_id
_entity_poly.type
_entity_poly.pdbx_seq_one_letter_code
_entity_poly.pdbx_strand_id
1 'polypeptide(L)'
;MVATCAVAGHVEWSDGVRQEGELQAGPNGVLRLHDGVRVREWRLEEVARVTLRLEKGRLERAWRFVEAGQTQKEEWGEPYPVAELMADVWLKSGTRVAGHLMSTTLYLDDGEGVERVVVKRKLRGAGGESVDDLRYPVELVFGGEVVDGGGWRWVKSSDGVLGELAMVSRRTMNSAAVRRKEGGWEVMLEGGDVVAALRDGKGIRVGWRGGCDEAELARLRQGLVDLNDFFDGRELVAAAVDEDDKTVVHTLLLLHRVGKTTLPARASQPWRLEVWRWRLGEGDDISAVRRVVLFRGIKGVEEALPLVRVDERLVEMGGGVPEATPP
;
A
#
# COMPACT_ATOMS: atom_id res chain seq x y z
N MET A 1 -16.15 -21.01 26.14
CA MET A 1 -15.16 -20.05 25.60
C MET A 1 -14.28 -20.83 24.64
N VAL A 2 -14.39 -20.57 23.35
CA VAL A 2 -13.42 -21.11 22.37
C VAL A 2 -12.14 -20.31 22.59
N ALA A 3 -11.03 -20.99 22.88
CA ALA A 3 -9.74 -20.34 23.01
C ALA A 3 -9.41 -19.67 21.66
N THR A 4 -9.38 -18.33 21.64
CA THR A 4 -8.97 -17.56 20.48
C THR A 4 -7.46 -17.64 20.36
N CYS A 5 -6.98 -18.43 19.40
CA CYS A 5 -5.55 -18.58 19.11
C CYS A 5 -5.01 -17.25 18.61
N ALA A 6 -4.05 -16.69 19.35
CA ALA A 6 -3.26 -15.55 18.91
C ALA A 6 -2.27 -16.05 17.84
N VAL A 7 -2.11 -15.28 16.77
CA VAL A 7 -1.23 -15.64 15.65
C VAL A 7 -0.31 -14.46 15.37
N ALA A 8 1.00 -14.69 15.37
CA ALA A 8 1.97 -13.70 14.92
C ALA A 8 1.62 -13.16 13.54
N GLY A 9 1.75 -11.84 13.37
CA GLY A 9 1.36 -11.19 12.13
C GLY A 9 1.57 -9.69 12.16
N HIS A 10 0.97 -9.01 11.18
CA HIS A 10 1.02 -7.57 11.08
C HIS A 10 -0.25 -6.99 10.46
N VAL A 11 -0.46 -5.71 10.74
CA VAL A 11 -1.48 -4.86 10.11
C VAL A 11 -0.77 -3.73 9.38
N GLU A 12 -1.04 -3.58 8.09
CA GLU A 12 -0.68 -2.40 7.32
C GLU A 12 -1.92 -1.53 7.13
N TRP A 13 -1.79 -0.23 7.38
CA TRP A 13 -2.86 0.76 7.27
C TRP A 13 -2.76 1.56 5.98
N SER A 14 -3.88 2.17 5.54
CA SER A 14 -3.94 2.98 4.33
C SER A 14 -3.06 4.23 4.34
N ASP A 15 -2.60 4.66 5.52
CA ASP A 15 -1.61 5.73 5.71
C ASP A 15 -0.16 5.26 5.58
N GLY A 16 0.07 3.96 5.38
CA GLY A 16 1.39 3.32 5.27
C GLY A 16 1.99 2.89 6.61
N VAL A 17 1.32 3.14 7.74
CA VAL A 17 1.77 2.63 9.04
C VAL A 17 1.63 1.11 9.07
N ARG A 18 2.65 0.43 9.60
CA ARG A 18 2.64 -1.01 9.85
C ARG A 18 2.84 -1.27 11.34
N GLN A 19 2.07 -2.19 11.89
CA GLN A 19 2.20 -2.66 13.26
C GLN A 19 2.31 -4.18 13.27
N GLU A 20 3.30 -4.68 13.99
CA GLU A 20 3.60 -6.11 14.14
C GLU A 20 3.21 -6.55 15.54
N GLY A 21 2.83 -7.82 15.67
CA GLY A 21 2.44 -8.36 16.95
C GLY A 21 1.63 -9.64 16.84
N GLU A 22 0.97 -9.98 17.92
CA GLU A 22 0.04 -11.10 17.96
C GLU A 22 -1.37 -10.64 17.60
N LEU A 23 -1.90 -11.20 16.52
CA LEU A 23 -3.26 -10.98 16.06
C LEU A 23 -4.20 -12.02 16.64
N GLN A 24 -5.23 -11.54 17.32
CA GLN A 24 -6.29 -12.36 17.88
C GLN A 24 -7.65 -11.97 17.30
N ALA A 25 -8.46 -12.95 16.89
CA ALA A 25 -9.84 -12.67 16.50
C ALA A 25 -10.67 -12.32 17.73
N GLY A 26 -11.65 -11.43 17.55
CA GLY A 26 -12.65 -11.14 18.57
C GLY A 26 -13.53 -12.36 18.93
N PRO A 27 -14.61 -12.18 19.71
CA PRO A 27 -15.33 -13.26 20.40
C PRO A 27 -15.81 -14.45 19.55
N ASN A 28 -15.91 -14.27 18.23
CA ASN A 28 -16.34 -15.32 17.30
C ASN A 28 -15.18 -16.15 16.72
N GLY A 29 -13.92 -15.74 16.93
CA GLY A 29 -12.72 -16.52 16.58
C GLY A 29 -12.45 -16.74 15.08
N VAL A 30 -13.25 -16.13 14.20
CA VAL A 30 -13.29 -16.45 12.77
C VAL A 30 -13.39 -15.22 11.89
N LEU A 31 -12.77 -15.30 10.72
CA LEU A 31 -12.89 -14.38 9.61
C LEU A 31 -14.07 -14.81 8.73
N ARG A 32 -15.00 -13.90 8.43
CA ARG A 32 -16.15 -14.17 7.56
C ARG A 32 -16.12 -13.31 6.31
N LEU A 33 -16.30 -13.95 5.15
CA LEU A 33 -16.35 -13.28 3.86
C LEU A 33 -17.55 -13.77 3.05
N HIS A 34 -18.30 -12.84 2.47
CA HIS A 34 -19.32 -13.16 1.48
C HIS A 34 -18.70 -13.13 0.08
N ASP A 35 -18.61 -14.27 -0.61
CA ASP A 35 -17.95 -14.40 -1.92
C ASP A 35 -18.84 -14.03 -3.12
N GLY A 36 -20.02 -13.47 -2.85
CA GLY A 36 -21.05 -13.16 -3.84
C GLY A 36 -22.13 -14.24 -3.94
N VAL A 37 -21.85 -15.47 -3.49
CA VAL A 37 -22.79 -16.60 -3.51
C VAL A 37 -23.14 -17.06 -2.10
N ARG A 38 -22.14 -17.16 -1.23
CA ARG A 38 -22.29 -17.67 0.14
C ARG A 38 -21.35 -16.97 1.11
N VAL A 39 -21.66 -17.13 2.40
CA VAL A 39 -20.73 -16.78 3.47
C VAL A 39 -19.74 -17.93 3.65
N ARG A 40 -18.45 -17.59 3.62
CA ARG A 40 -17.35 -18.46 4.00
C ARG A 40 -16.76 -18.00 5.32
N GLU A 41 -16.26 -18.97 6.07
CA GLU A 41 -15.71 -18.76 7.41
C GLU A 41 -14.40 -19.51 7.53
N TRP A 42 -13.40 -18.86 8.12
CA TRP A 42 -12.08 -19.45 8.40
C TRP A 42 -11.60 -19.00 9.77
N ARG A 43 -10.88 -19.87 10.47
CA ARG A 43 -10.10 -19.45 11.65
C ARG A 43 -8.88 -18.66 11.19
N LEU A 44 -8.36 -17.77 12.04
CA LEU A 44 -7.17 -16.97 11.70
C LEU A 44 -5.96 -17.84 11.36
N GLU A 45 -5.82 -18.99 12.03
CA GLU A 45 -4.74 -19.95 11.78
C GLU A 45 -4.76 -20.57 10.38
N GLU A 46 -5.90 -20.54 9.69
CA GLU A 46 -6.08 -21.03 8.31
C GLU A 46 -5.84 -19.94 7.26
N VAL A 47 -5.94 -18.68 7.67
CA VAL A 47 -5.73 -17.51 6.83
C VAL A 47 -4.24 -17.19 6.82
N ALA A 48 -3.70 -16.87 5.64
CA ALA A 48 -2.34 -16.35 5.50
C ALA A 48 -2.34 -14.83 5.39
N ARG A 49 -3.30 -14.29 4.62
CA ARG A 49 -3.36 -12.86 4.33
C ARG A 49 -4.77 -12.41 3.98
N VAL A 50 -5.10 -11.18 4.34
CA VAL A 50 -6.26 -10.44 3.85
C VAL A 50 -5.77 -9.12 3.30
N THR A 51 -6.08 -8.85 2.03
CA THR A 51 -5.83 -7.53 1.43
C THR A 51 -7.14 -6.82 1.20
N LEU A 52 -7.20 -5.53 1.50
CA LEU A 52 -8.38 -4.69 1.35
C LEU A 52 -8.10 -3.53 0.40
N ARG A 53 -9.03 -3.27 -0.50
CA ARG A 53 -8.94 -2.18 -1.47
C ARG A 53 -10.27 -1.43 -1.58
N LEU A 54 -10.19 -0.14 -1.88
CA LEU A 54 -11.37 0.66 -2.19
C LEU A 54 -12.05 0.12 -3.46
N GLU A 55 -13.31 -0.28 -3.32
CA GLU A 55 -14.17 -0.66 -4.42
C GLU A 55 -14.94 0.56 -4.95
N LYS A 56 -15.48 1.36 -4.02
CA LYS A 56 -16.23 2.59 -4.32
C LYS A 56 -15.94 3.63 -3.26
N GLY A 57 -15.82 4.89 -3.67
CA GLY A 57 -15.70 6.04 -2.79
C GLY A 57 -16.60 7.17 -3.28
N ARG A 58 -17.26 7.87 -2.35
CA ARG A 58 -18.09 9.04 -2.66
C ARG A 58 -18.15 9.99 -1.46
N LEU A 59 -18.46 11.25 -1.72
CA LEU A 59 -18.87 12.18 -0.67
C LEU A 59 -20.39 12.13 -0.52
N GLU A 60 -20.86 12.01 0.70
CA GLU A 60 -22.28 12.12 1.05
C GLU A 60 -22.48 13.37 1.92
N ARG A 61 -23.68 13.96 1.86
CA ARG A 61 -24.12 15.00 2.80
C ARG A 61 -25.21 14.43 3.70
N ALA A 62 -25.20 14.83 4.98
CA ALA A 62 -26.30 14.49 5.85
C ALA A 62 -27.55 15.23 5.38
N TRP A 63 -28.71 14.69 5.70
CA TRP A 63 -29.98 15.37 5.46
C TRP A 63 -30.77 15.40 6.75
N ARG A 64 -31.59 16.43 6.90
CA ARG A 64 -32.59 16.53 7.97
C ARG A 64 -33.94 16.94 7.38
N PHE A 65 -35.01 16.66 8.09
CA PHE A 65 -36.29 17.24 7.75
C PHE A 65 -36.27 18.72 8.09
N VAL A 66 -36.84 19.56 7.22
CA VAL A 66 -36.92 21.02 7.46
C VAL A 66 -37.70 21.31 8.74
N GLU A 67 -38.74 20.52 9.00
CA GLU A 67 -39.54 20.56 10.22
C GLU A 67 -40.02 19.14 10.58
N ALA A 68 -40.18 18.85 11.88
CA ALA A 68 -40.61 17.53 12.33
C ALA A 68 -42.02 17.21 11.80
N GLY A 69 -42.15 16.10 11.06
CA GLY A 69 -43.42 15.67 10.45
C GLY A 69 -43.61 16.12 9.00
N GLN A 70 -42.72 16.96 8.44
CA GLN A 70 -42.72 17.26 7.02
C GLN A 70 -41.89 16.24 6.23
N THR A 71 -42.27 16.00 4.97
CA THR A 71 -41.53 15.12 4.05
C THR A 71 -40.36 15.82 3.35
N GLN A 72 -40.31 17.15 3.43
CA GLN A 72 -39.25 17.96 2.82
C GLN A 72 -37.93 17.77 3.58
N LYS A 73 -36.89 17.39 2.83
CA LYS A 73 -35.54 17.18 3.33
C LYS A 73 -34.63 18.30 2.84
N GLU A 74 -33.75 18.78 3.70
CA GLU A 74 -32.65 19.65 3.33
C GLU A 74 -31.32 19.00 3.64
N GLU A 75 -30.32 19.25 2.78
CA GLU A 75 -28.95 18.85 3.03
C GLU A 75 -28.36 19.71 4.14
N TRP A 76 -27.65 19.08 5.07
CA TRP A 76 -27.12 19.73 6.25
C TRP A 76 -25.70 19.24 6.56
N GLY A 77 -24.86 20.16 7.04
CA GLY A 77 -23.49 19.89 7.44
C GLY A 77 -22.50 19.82 6.28
N GLU A 78 -21.25 19.51 6.62
CA GLU A 78 -20.19 19.31 5.65
C GLU A 78 -20.31 17.94 4.96
N PRO A 79 -19.92 17.82 3.68
CA PRO A 79 -19.76 16.51 3.04
C PRO A 79 -18.81 15.62 3.83
N TYR A 80 -19.11 14.34 3.93
CA TYR A 80 -18.26 13.33 4.55
C TYR A 80 -17.99 12.18 3.59
N PRO A 81 -16.81 11.54 3.66
CA PRO A 81 -16.47 10.45 2.75
C PRO A 81 -17.14 9.16 3.20
N VAL A 82 -17.61 8.40 2.22
CA VAL A 82 -18.14 7.05 2.36
C VAL A 82 -17.43 6.16 1.36
N ALA A 83 -16.86 5.07 1.86
CA ALA A 83 -16.20 4.09 1.01
C ALA A 83 -16.70 2.67 1.27
N GLU A 84 -16.63 1.85 0.24
CA GLU A 84 -16.83 0.40 0.30
C GLU A 84 -15.52 -0.30 -0.05
N LEU A 85 -15.15 -1.31 0.74
CA LEU A 85 -13.95 -2.12 0.57
C LEU A 85 -14.29 -3.48 -0.02
N MET A 86 -13.46 -3.92 -0.96
CA MET A 86 -13.37 -5.30 -1.42
C MET A 86 -12.20 -5.98 -0.72
N ALA A 87 -12.37 -7.25 -0.35
CA ALA A 87 -11.34 -8.05 0.29
C ALA A 87 -10.92 -9.23 -0.60
N ASP A 88 -9.63 -9.54 -0.57
CA ASP A 88 -9.04 -10.75 -1.09
C ASP A 88 -8.41 -11.52 0.08
N VAL A 89 -8.96 -12.70 0.40
CA VAL A 89 -8.49 -13.59 1.47
C VAL A 89 -7.65 -14.70 0.86
N TRP A 90 -6.41 -14.82 1.31
CA TRP A 90 -5.50 -15.90 0.96
C TRP A 90 -5.40 -16.85 2.14
N LEU A 91 -5.68 -18.13 1.90
CA LEU A 91 -5.53 -19.20 2.87
C LEU A 91 -4.09 -19.72 2.85
N LYS A 92 -3.64 -20.32 3.95
CA LYS A 92 -2.33 -20.99 4.02
C LYS A 92 -2.20 -22.16 3.04
N SER A 93 -3.31 -22.69 2.55
CA SER A 93 -3.35 -23.68 1.46
C SER A 93 -3.00 -23.09 0.07
N GLY A 94 -2.86 -21.76 -0.04
CA GLY A 94 -2.65 -21.06 -1.31
C GLY A 94 -3.94 -20.64 -2.02
N THR A 95 -5.11 -21.07 -1.53
CA THR A 95 -6.41 -20.69 -2.09
C THR A 95 -6.68 -19.20 -1.86
N ARG A 96 -7.10 -18.50 -2.92
CA ARG A 96 -7.59 -17.12 -2.87
C ARG A 96 -9.12 -17.08 -2.96
N VAL A 97 -9.76 -16.27 -2.11
CA VAL A 97 -11.19 -15.97 -2.20
C VAL A 97 -11.41 -14.46 -2.14
N ALA A 98 -12.01 -13.91 -3.20
CA ALA A 98 -12.41 -12.51 -3.27
C ALA A 98 -13.85 -12.34 -2.77
N GLY A 99 -14.15 -11.20 -2.15
CA GLY A 99 -15.50 -10.84 -1.76
C GLY A 99 -15.57 -9.74 -0.72
N HIS A 100 -16.70 -9.64 -0.04
CA HIS A 100 -16.89 -8.63 1.00
C HIS A 100 -16.68 -9.21 2.38
N LEU A 101 -15.70 -8.65 3.10
CA LEU A 101 -15.49 -9.02 4.49
C LEU A 101 -16.67 -8.56 5.34
N MET A 102 -17.23 -9.49 6.11
CA MET A 102 -18.15 -9.11 7.17
C MET A 102 -17.37 -8.39 8.27
N SER A 103 -18.03 -7.47 8.97
CA SER A 103 -17.40 -6.70 10.04
C SER A 103 -16.68 -7.62 11.02
N THR A 104 -15.35 -7.53 11.06
CA THR A 104 -14.47 -8.39 11.86
C THR A 104 -13.67 -7.50 12.80
N THR A 105 -13.60 -7.88 14.07
CA THR A 105 -12.74 -7.23 15.06
C THR A 105 -11.55 -8.13 15.32
N LEU A 106 -10.36 -7.59 15.18
CA LEU A 106 -9.09 -8.18 15.57
C LEU A 106 -8.51 -7.37 16.73
N TYR A 107 -7.75 -8.01 17.59
CA TYR A 107 -6.91 -7.38 18.58
C TYR A 107 -5.46 -7.63 18.17
N LEU A 108 -4.66 -6.57 18.14
CA LEU A 108 -3.24 -6.61 17.87
C LEU A 108 -2.51 -6.29 19.17
N ASP A 109 -1.74 -7.24 19.68
CA ASP A 109 -0.83 -7.04 20.81
C ASP A 109 0.58 -6.88 20.28
N ASP A 110 1.14 -5.68 20.36
CA ASP A 110 2.50 -5.35 19.90
C ASP A 110 3.56 -5.44 21.01
N GLY A 111 3.19 -5.93 22.21
CA GLY A 111 4.03 -5.99 23.39
C GLY A 111 4.10 -4.69 24.19
N GLU A 112 3.74 -3.54 23.60
CA GLU A 112 3.57 -2.26 24.30
C GLU A 112 2.10 -2.05 24.72
N GLY A 113 1.16 -2.62 23.97
CA GLY A 113 -0.26 -2.63 24.30
C GLY A 113 -1.13 -3.40 23.31
N VAL A 114 -2.43 -3.42 23.61
CA VAL A 114 -3.44 -4.09 22.78
C VAL A 114 -4.27 -3.06 22.03
N GLU A 115 -4.13 -3.02 20.70
CA GLU A 115 -4.96 -2.20 19.81
C GLU A 115 -6.14 -3.02 19.24
N ARG A 116 -7.32 -2.39 19.18
CA ARG A 116 -8.49 -2.97 18.54
C ARG A 116 -8.59 -2.55 17.08
N VAL A 117 -8.38 -3.49 16.18
CA VAL A 117 -8.49 -3.30 14.72
C VAL A 117 -9.87 -3.74 14.24
N VAL A 118 -10.69 -2.79 13.78
CA VAL A 118 -12.04 -3.08 13.27
C VAL A 118 -12.07 -3.00 11.75
N VAL A 119 -12.16 -4.16 11.10
CA VAL A 119 -12.24 -4.28 9.65
C VAL A 119 -13.71 -4.24 9.24
N LYS A 120 -14.09 -3.29 8.40
CA LYS A 120 -15.48 -3.10 7.94
C LYS A 120 -15.51 -3.02 6.42
N ARG A 121 -16.56 -3.57 5.82
CA ARG A 121 -16.86 -3.34 4.39
C ARG A 121 -17.11 -1.86 4.09
N LYS A 122 -17.94 -1.19 4.89
CA LYS A 122 -18.33 0.21 4.67
C LYS A 122 -17.64 1.10 5.68
N LEU A 123 -16.94 2.12 5.18
CA LEU A 123 -16.28 3.16 5.95
C LEU A 123 -17.06 4.47 5.83
N ARG A 124 -16.93 5.29 6.87
CA ARG A 124 -17.46 6.64 6.93
C ARG A 124 -16.47 7.51 7.68
N GLY A 125 -16.04 8.60 7.06
CA GLY A 125 -15.17 9.60 7.69
C GLY A 125 -15.97 10.73 8.35
N ALA A 126 -15.26 11.73 8.82
CA ALA A 126 -15.80 12.96 9.37
C ALA A 126 -16.26 13.93 8.27
N GLY A 127 -17.02 14.95 8.66
CA GLY A 127 -17.31 16.09 7.77
C GLY A 127 -16.02 16.83 7.43
N GLY A 128 -15.88 17.21 6.16
CA GLY A 128 -14.71 17.93 5.65
C GLY A 128 -13.56 17.03 5.17
N GLU A 129 -13.59 15.72 5.48
CA GLU A 129 -12.60 14.75 5.00
C GLU A 129 -12.86 14.32 3.54
N SER A 130 -11.80 13.89 2.87
CA SER A 130 -11.85 13.24 1.56
C SER A 130 -11.85 11.71 1.69
N VAL A 131 -12.15 11.01 0.60
CA VAL A 131 -12.07 9.53 0.58
C VAL A 131 -10.66 9.03 0.89
N ASP A 132 -9.63 9.80 0.53
CA ASP A 132 -8.22 9.43 0.73
C ASP A 132 -7.78 9.58 2.20
N ASP A 133 -8.53 10.33 3.02
CA ASP A 133 -8.27 10.50 4.45
C ASP A 133 -8.81 9.32 5.29
N LEU A 134 -9.57 8.41 4.67
CA LEU A 134 -10.10 7.23 5.36
C LEU A 134 -8.96 6.29 5.77
N ARG A 135 -8.77 6.15 7.08
CA ARG A 135 -7.86 5.16 7.67
C ARG A 135 -8.53 3.78 7.74
N TYR A 136 -7.93 2.78 7.10
CA TYR A 136 -8.38 1.38 7.17
C TYR A 136 -7.21 0.42 6.97
N PRO A 137 -7.30 -0.83 7.46
CA PRO A 137 -6.28 -1.84 7.17
C PRO A 137 -6.26 -2.15 5.67
N VAL A 138 -5.12 -2.00 5.01
CA VAL A 138 -4.92 -2.40 3.62
C VAL A 138 -4.41 -3.83 3.51
N GLU A 139 -3.68 -4.31 4.51
CA GLU A 139 -3.20 -5.68 4.60
C GLU A 139 -3.23 -6.18 6.04
N LEU A 140 -3.63 -7.44 6.19
CA LEU A 140 -3.53 -8.21 7.43
C LEU A 140 -2.80 -9.51 7.07
N VAL A 141 -1.73 -9.83 7.77
CA VAL A 141 -1.01 -11.11 7.58
C VAL A 141 -1.07 -11.92 8.85
N PHE A 142 -1.31 -13.22 8.69
CA PHE A 142 -1.50 -14.17 9.78
C PHE A 142 -0.57 -15.36 9.57
N GLY A 143 0.35 -15.56 10.50
CA GLY A 143 1.36 -16.60 10.39
C GLY A 143 2.45 -16.21 9.40
N GLY A 144 3.44 -15.50 9.91
CA GLY A 144 4.82 -15.49 9.43
C GLY A 144 5.73 -15.81 10.62
N GLU A 145 7.01 -16.08 10.39
CA GLU A 145 7.99 -15.80 11.45
C GLU A 145 7.75 -14.35 11.88
N VAL A 146 7.64 -14.09 13.18
CA VAL A 146 8.10 -12.80 13.70
C VAL A 146 9.55 -12.78 13.30
N VAL A 147 9.86 -12.19 12.14
CA VAL A 147 11.23 -12.08 11.69
C VAL A 147 11.87 -11.19 12.73
N ASP A 148 12.76 -11.80 13.50
CA ASP A 148 13.44 -11.17 14.62
C ASP A 148 13.95 -9.79 14.17
N GLY A 149 13.34 -8.75 14.74
CA GLY A 149 13.64 -7.34 14.57
C GLY A 149 13.95 -6.88 13.14
N GLY A 150 12.97 -6.28 12.48
CA GLY A 150 13.20 -5.10 11.65
C GLY A 150 13.87 -3.99 12.47
N GLY A 151 15.11 -4.17 12.91
CA GLY A 151 15.87 -3.14 13.58
C GLY A 151 16.12 -1.98 12.64
N TRP A 152 16.20 -0.77 13.19
CA TRP A 152 16.62 0.41 12.43
C TRP A 152 18.01 0.15 11.83
N ARG A 153 18.10 0.24 10.51
CA ARG A 153 19.36 0.15 9.75
C ARG A 153 19.77 1.53 9.31
N TRP A 154 21.07 1.79 9.32
CA TRP A 154 21.61 3.02 8.81
C TRP A 154 21.73 2.96 7.28
N VAL A 155 21.25 3.99 6.60
CA VAL A 155 21.30 4.12 5.14
C VAL A 155 21.96 5.45 4.78
N LYS A 156 22.90 5.41 3.85
CA LYS A 156 23.54 6.59 3.25
C LYS A 156 23.29 6.61 1.76
N SER A 157 23.22 7.80 1.17
CA SER A 157 23.32 7.91 -0.28
C SER A 157 24.78 7.77 -0.68
N SER A 158 25.05 7.01 -1.74
CA SER A 158 26.42 6.68 -2.16
C SER A 158 27.23 7.91 -2.63
N ASP A 159 26.54 8.99 -3.02
CA ASP A 159 27.17 10.26 -3.44
C ASP A 159 27.06 11.37 -2.38
N GLY A 160 26.56 11.04 -1.18
CA GLY A 160 26.40 11.98 -0.07
C GLY A 160 25.24 12.97 -0.24
N VAL A 161 24.46 12.91 -1.31
CA VAL A 161 23.28 13.79 -1.48
C VAL A 161 22.20 13.39 -0.49
N LEU A 162 21.65 14.38 0.21
CA LEU A 162 20.56 14.18 1.17
C LEU A 162 19.26 14.81 0.69
N GLY A 163 18.25 13.98 0.47
CA GLY A 163 16.90 14.38 0.06
C GLY A 163 15.81 13.69 0.88
N GLU A 164 14.61 13.60 0.32
CA GLU A 164 13.56 12.76 0.88
C GLU A 164 13.77 11.33 0.38
N LEU A 165 13.75 10.35 1.29
CA LEU A 165 14.00 8.95 0.99
C LEU A 165 12.72 8.15 1.20
N ALA A 166 12.36 7.36 0.20
CA ALA A 166 11.35 6.30 0.29
C ALA A 166 12.01 4.97 -0.07
N MET A 167 11.67 3.89 0.63
CA MET A 167 12.21 2.56 0.35
C MET A 167 11.09 1.53 0.37
N VAL A 168 11.17 0.55 -0.53
CA VAL A 168 10.21 -0.55 -0.66
C VAL A 168 10.96 -1.86 -0.80
N SER A 169 10.54 -2.88 -0.07
CA SER A 169 11.03 -4.24 -0.26
C SER A 169 10.37 -4.86 -1.48
N ARG A 170 11.14 -5.34 -2.47
CA ARG A 170 10.55 -6.07 -3.61
C ARG A 170 9.96 -7.42 -3.19
N ARG A 171 10.59 -8.06 -2.19
CA ARG A 171 10.12 -9.35 -1.67
C ARG A 171 8.75 -9.23 -1.00
N THR A 172 8.62 -8.31 -0.05
CA THR A 172 7.40 -8.18 0.77
C THR A 172 6.42 -7.16 0.21
N MET A 173 6.87 -6.27 -0.68
CA MET A 173 6.11 -5.12 -1.20
C MET A 173 5.59 -4.22 -0.07
N ASN A 174 6.41 -4.02 0.97
CA ASN A 174 6.13 -3.09 2.07
C ASN A 174 6.99 -1.82 1.92
N SER A 175 6.42 -0.68 2.28
CA SER A 175 7.18 0.57 2.45
C SER A 175 7.97 0.57 3.75
N ALA A 176 9.11 1.23 3.73
CA ALA A 176 9.93 1.41 4.92
C ALA A 176 9.43 2.56 5.79
N ALA A 177 9.61 2.42 7.11
CA ALA A 177 9.62 3.59 7.99
C ALA A 177 11.01 4.25 7.88
N VAL A 178 11.03 5.56 7.61
CA VAL A 178 12.27 6.32 7.34
C VAL A 178 12.36 7.50 8.31
N ARG A 179 13.51 7.65 8.97
CA ARG A 179 13.84 8.80 9.81
C ARG A 179 15.09 9.49 9.28
N ARG A 180 14.96 10.76 8.90
CA ARG A 180 16.13 11.56 8.51
C ARG A 180 16.99 11.88 9.74
N LYS A 181 18.30 11.71 9.59
CA LYS A 181 19.32 12.02 10.59
C LYS A 181 20.43 12.83 9.93
N GLU A 182 21.38 13.31 10.72
CA GLU A 182 22.57 13.97 10.18
C GLU A 182 23.38 12.97 9.35
N GLY A 183 23.66 13.30 8.09
CA GLY A 183 24.47 12.46 7.20
C GLY A 183 23.78 11.20 6.65
N GLY A 184 22.47 11.01 6.85
CA GLY A 184 21.76 9.85 6.28
C GLY A 184 20.37 9.62 6.85
N TRP A 185 19.94 8.36 6.83
CA TRP A 185 18.64 7.93 7.32
C TRP A 185 18.75 6.68 8.18
N GLU A 186 17.89 6.59 9.18
CA GLU A 186 17.55 5.31 9.80
C GLU A 186 16.32 4.76 9.07
N VAL A 187 16.38 3.49 8.70
CA VAL A 187 15.34 2.81 7.92
C VAL A 187 14.97 1.50 8.59
N MET A 188 13.69 1.29 8.78
CA MET A 188 13.12 0.00 9.19
C MET A 188 12.37 -0.58 8.00
N LEU A 189 12.92 -1.67 7.46
CA LEU A 189 12.37 -2.35 6.29
C LEU A 189 12.74 -3.84 6.31
N GLU A 190 11.73 -4.69 6.10
CA GLU A 190 11.89 -6.14 5.98
C GLU A 190 12.16 -6.58 4.55
N GLY A 191 12.91 -7.68 4.38
CA GLY A 191 13.27 -8.22 3.08
C GLY A 191 14.51 -7.55 2.49
N GLY A 192 15.49 -8.36 2.10
CA GLY A 192 16.83 -7.89 1.74
C GLY A 192 16.94 -7.25 0.35
N ASP A 193 16.00 -7.51 -0.57
CA ASP A 193 15.95 -6.84 -1.87
C ASP A 193 15.06 -5.60 -1.79
N VAL A 194 15.69 -4.44 -1.98
CA VAL A 194 15.10 -3.13 -1.71
C VAL A 194 15.22 -2.23 -2.93
N VAL A 195 14.13 -1.53 -3.22
CA VAL A 195 14.09 -0.37 -4.11
C VAL A 195 14.11 0.89 -3.25
N ALA A 196 15.14 1.71 -3.41
CA ALA A 196 15.26 3.00 -2.75
C ALA A 196 14.98 4.12 -3.74
N ALA A 197 14.21 5.13 -3.35
CA ALA A 197 13.97 6.32 -4.15
C ALA A 197 14.35 7.56 -3.35
N LEU A 198 15.25 8.37 -3.92
CA LEU A 198 15.74 9.61 -3.34
C LEU A 198 15.23 10.79 -4.17
N ARG A 199 14.43 11.65 -3.55
CA ARG A 199 13.93 12.88 -4.16
C ARG A 199 14.77 14.06 -3.69
N ASP A 200 15.35 14.77 -4.64
CA ASP A 200 16.07 16.02 -4.44
C ASP A 200 15.57 17.07 -5.44
N GLY A 201 14.88 18.10 -4.92
CA GLY A 201 14.17 19.09 -5.73
C GLY A 201 13.15 18.44 -6.67
N LYS A 202 13.33 18.64 -7.99
CA LYS A 202 12.45 18.07 -9.05
C LYS A 202 12.95 16.74 -9.61
N GLY A 203 14.11 16.26 -9.18
CA GLY A 203 14.69 14.98 -9.61
C GLY A 203 14.38 13.87 -8.62
N ILE A 204 14.12 12.66 -9.14
CA ILE A 204 14.01 11.45 -8.35
C ILE A 204 15.01 10.44 -8.91
N ARG A 205 15.90 9.94 -8.06
CA ARG A 205 16.79 8.83 -8.38
C ARG A 205 16.27 7.57 -7.72
N VAL A 206 16.33 6.43 -8.42
CA VAL A 206 15.80 5.16 -7.93
C VAL A 206 16.85 4.05 -8.03
N GLY A 207 17.18 3.49 -6.88
CA GLY A 207 17.85 2.22 -6.68
C GLY A 207 17.08 1.08 -7.30
N TRP A 208 17.46 0.64 -8.49
CA TRP A 208 16.83 -0.49 -9.18
C TRP A 208 17.90 -1.48 -9.63
N ARG A 209 17.61 -2.78 -9.53
CA ARG A 209 18.51 -3.84 -10.01
C ARG A 209 17.75 -4.85 -10.84
N GLY A 210 18.45 -5.53 -11.73
CA GLY A 210 17.88 -6.50 -12.64
C GLY A 210 17.24 -5.85 -13.86
N GLY A 211 16.67 -6.69 -14.72
CA GLY A 211 16.09 -6.29 -15.99
C GLY A 211 15.03 -7.28 -16.46
N CYS A 212 14.38 -6.90 -17.55
CA CYS A 212 13.51 -7.77 -18.33
C CYS A 212 14.05 -7.83 -19.77
N ASP A 213 13.76 -8.92 -20.47
CA ASP A 213 13.97 -8.99 -21.91
C ASP A 213 12.87 -8.22 -22.68
N GLU A 214 13.02 -8.09 -24.00
CA GLU A 214 12.06 -7.32 -24.81
C GLU A 214 10.68 -7.98 -24.88
N ALA A 215 10.61 -9.32 -24.79
CA ALA A 215 9.33 -10.04 -24.83
C ALA A 215 8.54 -9.81 -23.53
N GLU A 216 9.22 -9.87 -22.39
CA GLU A 216 8.67 -9.53 -21.08
C GLU A 216 8.23 -8.06 -21.03
N LEU A 217 9.05 -7.13 -21.52
CA LEU A 217 8.70 -5.71 -21.60
C LEU A 217 7.47 -5.47 -22.49
N ALA A 218 7.36 -6.15 -23.63
CA ALA A 218 6.19 -6.07 -24.49
C ALA A 218 4.92 -6.54 -23.77
N ARG A 219 4.99 -7.65 -23.04
CA ARG A 219 3.86 -8.16 -22.23
C ARG A 219 3.46 -7.18 -21.13
N LEU A 220 4.43 -6.58 -20.43
CA LEU A 220 4.16 -5.57 -19.40
C LEU A 220 3.49 -4.32 -19.98
N ARG A 221 3.97 -3.83 -21.12
CA ARG A 221 3.38 -2.68 -21.81
C ARG A 221 1.94 -2.97 -22.23
N GLN A 222 1.65 -4.17 -22.73
CA GLN A 222 0.30 -4.59 -23.05
C GLN A 222 -0.60 -4.65 -21.80
N GLY A 223 -0.13 -5.31 -20.73
CA GLY A 223 -0.86 -5.36 -19.46
C GLY A 223 -1.12 -3.98 -18.85
N LEU A 224 -0.23 -3.00 -19.05
CA LEU A 224 -0.43 -1.61 -18.65
C LEU A 224 -1.50 -0.90 -19.47
N VAL A 225 -1.67 -1.22 -20.75
CA VAL A 225 -2.73 -0.66 -21.62
C VAL A 225 -4.09 -1.19 -21.21
N ASP A 226 -4.18 -2.48 -20.92
CA ASP A 226 -5.45 -3.16 -20.60
C ASP A 226 -6.01 -2.77 -19.23
N LEU A 227 -5.19 -2.14 -18.38
CA LEU A 227 -5.64 -1.61 -17.10
C LEU A 227 -6.49 -0.35 -17.26
N ASN A 228 -7.75 -0.48 -16.85
CA ASN A 228 -8.63 0.66 -16.61
C ASN A 228 -8.36 1.23 -15.21
N ASP A 229 -7.51 2.26 -15.14
CA ASP A 229 -7.04 2.89 -13.91
C ASP A 229 -7.27 4.40 -13.95
N PHE A 230 -7.34 5.03 -12.77
CA PHE A 230 -7.48 6.48 -12.61
C PHE A 230 -6.35 7.27 -13.30
N PHE A 231 -5.12 6.78 -13.21
CA PHE A 231 -3.96 7.35 -13.91
C PHE A 231 -3.94 6.84 -15.35
N ASP A 232 -4.26 7.72 -16.30
CA ASP A 232 -4.32 7.44 -17.74
C ASP A 232 -2.98 7.67 -18.46
N GLY A 233 -2.05 8.39 -17.84
CA GLY A 233 -0.65 8.47 -18.24
C GLY A 233 0.20 7.50 -17.42
N ARG A 234 0.97 6.64 -18.09
CA ARG A 234 1.82 5.62 -17.45
C ARG A 234 3.15 5.53 -18.18
N GLU A 235 4.23 5.77 -17.48
CA GLU A 235 5.59 5.63 -17.99
C GLU A 235 6.27 4.46 -17.28
N LEU A 236 6.66 3.44 -18.05
CA LEU A 236 7.46 2.31 -17.55
C LEU A 236 8.92 2.75 -17.49
N VAL A 237 9.38 3.06 -16.28
CA VAL A 237 10.74 3.55 -16.03
C VAL A 237 11.75 2.40 -15.98
N ALA A 238 11.37 1.31 -15.30
CA ALA A 238 12.21 0.11 -15.19
C ALA A 238 11.35 -1.14 -14.94
N ALA A 239 11.89 -2.30 -15.28
CA ALA A 239 11.30 -3.60 -14.97
C ALA A 239 12.40 -4.59 -14.57
N ALA A 240 12.06 -5.56 -13.75
CA ALA A 240 12.97 -6.65 -13.37
C ALA A 240 12.18 -7.91 -13.07
N VAL A 241 12.59 -9.02 -13.67
CA VAL A 241 12.10 -10.35 -13.28
C VAL A 241 12.64 -10.68 -11.89
N ASP A 242 11.79 -11.27 -11.06
CA ASP A 242 12.20 -11.77 -9.75
C ASP A 242 13.26 -12.89 -9.93
N GLU A 243 14.30 -12.85 -9.08
CA GLU A 243 15.40 -13.80 -9.18
C GLU A 243 14.96 -15.20 -8.75
N ASP A 244 14.09 -15.28 -7.74
CA ASP A 244 13.60 -16.53 -7.13
C ASP A 244 12.40 -17.11 -7.90
N ASP A 245 11.59 -16.27 -8.54
CA ASP A 245 10.40 -16.70 -9.29
C ASP A 245 10.26 -15.99 -10.66
N LYS A 246 10.63 -16.69 -11.74
CA LYS A 246 10.56 -16.15 -13.12
C LYS A 246 9.16 -15.80 -13.62
N THR A 247 8.12 -16.19 -12.90
CA THR A 247 6.75 -15.79 -13.21
C THR A 247 6.35 -14.49 -12.50
N VAL A 248 7.23 -13.90 -11.70
CA VAL A 248 7.01 -12.63 -11.01
C VAL A 248 7.88 -11.56 -11.64
N VAL A 249 7.28 -10.40 -11.90
CA VAL A 249 7.99 -9.23 -12.41
C VAL A 249 7.68 -8.01 -11.56
N HIS A 250 8.68 -7.21 -11.28
CA HIS A 250 8.54 -5.91 -10.64
C HIS A 250 8.69 -4.80 -11.68
N THR A 251 7.88 -3.75 -11.59
CA THR A 251 8.01 -2.56 -12.44
C THR A 251 8.06 -1.30 -11.62
N LEU A 252 8.91 -0.36 -12.03
CA LEU A 252 8.90 1.02 -11.58
C LEU A 252 8.09 1.85 -12.57
N LEU A 253 7.00 2.45 -12.09
CA LEU A 253 6.07 3.21 -12.92
C LEU A 253 5.95 4.65 -12.44
N LEU A 254 6.07 5.58 -13.38
CA LEU A 254 5.64 6.96 -13.16
C LEU A 254 4.22 7.12 -13.74
N LEU A 255 3.25 7.16 -12.84
CA LEU A 255 1.83 7.31 -13.13
C LEU A 255 1.46 8.78 -13.05
N HIS A 256 0.65 9.25 -13.97
CA HIS A 256 0.14 10.63 -13.95
C HIS A 256 -1.24 10.71 -14.58
N ARG A 257 -1.98 11.72 -14.15
CA ARG A 257 -3.26 12.06 -14.74
C ARG A 257 -3.06 13.05 -15.87
N VAL A 258 -3.75 12.80 -16.98
CA VAL A 258 -3.91 13.68 -18.14
C VAL A 258 -5.35 14.18 -18.22
N GLY A 259 -6.32 13.29 -17.94
CA GLY A 259 -7.73 13.64 -17.96
C GLY A 259 -8.15 14.67 -16.91
N LYS A 260 -9.37 15.21 -17.06
CA LYS A 260 -9.92 16.19 -16.10
C LYS A 260 -10.01 15.60 -14.69
N THR A 261 -9.74 16.45 -13.70
CA THR A 261 -9.91 16.17 -12.27
C THR A 261 -10.89 17.16 -11.64
N THR A 262 -11.44 16.82 -10.48
CA THR A 262 -12.25 17.72 -9.66
C THR A 262 -11.41 18.71 -8.82
N LEU A 263 -10.08 18.62 -8.89
CA LEU A 263 -9.15 19.46 -8.14
C LEU A 263 -9.08 20.91 -8.68
N PRO A 264 -8.73 21.90 -7.83
CA PRO A 264 -8.59 23.29 -8.23
C PRO A 264 -7.56 23.48 -9.36
N ALA A 265 -7.86 24.37 -10.31
CA ALA A 265 -7.14 24.50 -11.60
C ALA A 265 -5.61 24.74 -11.51
N ARG A 266 -5.10 25.25 -10.39
CA ARG A 266 -3.68 25.63 -10.24
C ARG A 266 -2.76 24.42 -9.96
N ALA A 267 -3.28 23.36 -9.36
CA ALA A 267 -2.59 22.10 -9.10
C ALA A 267 -3.64 20.99 -9.18
N SER A 268 -3.79 20.43 -10.38
CA SER A 268 -4.90 19.53 -10.70
C SER A 268 -4.45 18.19 -11.24
N GLN A 269 -3.16 18.00 -11.52
CA GLN A 269 -2.68 16.78 -12.16
C GLN A 269 -1.90 15.92 -11.16
N PRO A 270 -2.56 14.95 -10.48
CA PRO A 270 -1.87 14.05 -9.58
C PRO A 270 -0.90 13.15 -10.34
N TRP A 271 0.23 12.87 -9.72
CA TRP A 271 1.22 11.90 -10.19
C TRP A 271 1.72 11.04 -9.03
N ARG A 272 2.18 9.84 -9.36
CA ARG A 272 2.75 8.87 -8.41
C ARG A 272 3.93 8.14 -9.04
N LEU A 273 4.97 7.93 -8.26
CA LEU A 273 6.02 6.98 -8.55
C LEU A 273 5.75 5.73 -7.73
N GLU A 274 5.52 4.60 -8.38
CA GLU A 274 5.10 3.36 -7.72
C GLU A 274 5.97 2.17 -8.15
N VAL A 275 6.14 1.21 -7.24
CA VAL A 275 6.64 -0.13 -7.54
C VAL A 275 5.46 -1.08 -7.61
N TRP A 276 5.32 -1.78 -8.71
CA TRP A 276 4.28 -2.79 -8.89
C TRP A 276 4.88 -4.17 -8.98
N ARG A 277 4.16 -5.15 -8.46
CA ARG A 277 4.44 -6.58 -8.59
C ARG A 277 3.39 -7.21 -9.49
N TRP A 278 3.86 -7.94 -10.48
CA TRP A 278 3.07 -8.63 -11.49
C TRP A 278 3.26 -10.13 -11.40
N ARG A 279 2.24 -10.87 -11.83
CA ARG A 279 2.34 -12.29 -12.14
C ARG A 279 2.19 -12.47 -13.65
N LEU A 280 3.17 -13.10 -14.28
CA LEU A 280 3.14 -13.55 -15.65
C LEU A 280 2.46 -14.93 -15.68
N GLY A 281 1.28 -15.00 -16.27
CA GLY A 281 0.60 -16.26 -16.58
C GLY A 281 1.08 -16.85 -17.91
N GLU A 282 0.38 -17.87 -18.38
CA GLU A 282 0.61 -18.47 -19.70
C GLU A 282 0.07 -17.54 -20.82
N GLY A 283 0.79 -17.47 -21.94
CA GLY A 283 0.42 -16.62 -23.07
C GLY A 283 0.37 -15.13 -22.70
N ASP A 284 -0.76 -14.49 -22.94
CA ASP A 284 -0.97 -13.06 -22.70
C ASP A 284 -1.51 -12.75 -21.30
N ASP A 285 -1.73 -13.75 -20.46
CA ASP A 285 -2.23 -13.53 -19.09
C ASP A 285 -1.15 -12.82 -18.25
N ILE A 286 -1.50 -11.64 -17.75
CA ILE A 286 -0.65 -10.84 -16.87
C ILE A 286 -1.52 -10.08 -15.89
N SER A 287 -1.15 -10.12 -14.61
CA SER A 287 -1.94 -9.48 -13.56
C SER A 287 -1.07 -8.66 -12.61
N ALA A 288 -1.50 -7.42 -12.34
CA ALA A 288 -0.92 -6.61 -11.27
C ALA A 288 -1.43 -7.11 -9.93
N VAL A 289 -0.53 -7.64 -9.09
CA VAL A 289 -0.86 -8.30 -7.82
C VAL A 289 -0.76 -7.32 -6.66
N ARG A 290 0.26 -6.44 -6.65
CA ARG A 290 0.48 -5.45 -5.59
C ARG A 290 1.14 -4.19 -6.12
N ARG A 291 0.89 -3.07 -5.45
CA ARG A 291 1.39 -1.74 -5.80
C ARG A 291 1.80 -1.01 -4.53
N VAL A 292 2.91 -0.30 -4.57
CA VAL A 292 3.43 0.47 -3.42
C VAL A 292 3.90 1.82 -3.92
N VAL A 293 3.49 2.88 -3.23
CA VAL A 293 3.84 4.26 -3.60
C VAL A 293 5.20 4.61 -2.96
N LEU A 294 6.14 5.06 -3.78
CA LEU A 294 7.40 5.68 -3.32
C LEU A 294 7.19 7.17 -3.07
N PHE A 295 6.70 7.89 -4.08
CA PHE A 295 6.40 9.31 -4.00
C PHE A 295 5.08 9.64 -4.69
N ARG A 296 4.45 10.72 -4.25
CA ARG A 296 3.26 11.29 -4.87
C ARG A 296 3.31 12.80 -4.86
N GLY A 297 2.58 13.42 -5.77
CA GLY A 297 2.43 14.86 -5.81
C GLY A 297 1.30 15.29 -6.71
N ILE A 298 1.08 16.60 -6.77
CA ILE A 298 0.10 17.23 -7.65
C ILE A 298 0.84 18.35 -8.37
N LYS A 299 0.83 18.31 -9.71
CA LYS A 299 1.46 19.31 -10.54
C LYS A 299 0.42 20.23 -11.18
N GLY A 300 0.87 21.40 -11.63
CA GLY A 300 0.09 22.23 -12.56
C GLY A 300 -0.08 21.55 -13.92
N VAL A 301 -1.06 22.01 -14.71
CA VAL A 301 -1.31 21.45 -16.05
C VAL A 301 -0.07 21.56 -16.94
N GLU A 302 0.61 22.72 -16.93
CA GLU A 302 1.81 22.99 -17.73
C GLU A 302 3.12 22.63 -17.02
N GLU A 303 3.07 22.24 -15.75
CA GLU A 303 4.28 21.83 -15.04
C GLU A 303 4.73 20.45 -15.52
N ALA A 304 6.04 20.26 -15.72
CA ALA A 304 6.61 18.97 -16.10
C ALA A 304 6.51 17.94 -14.97
N LEU A 305 6.49 16.65 -15.34
CA LEU A 305 6.63 15.56 -14.37
C LEU A 305 8.04 15.57 -13.74
N PRO A 306 8.20 15.02 -12.53
CA PRO A 306 9.53 14.83 -11.95
C PRO A 306 10.39 13.96 -12.87
N LEU A 307 11.67 14.33 -12.99
CA LEU A 307 12.61 13.54 -13.78
C LEU A 307 13.04 12.33 -12.97
N VAL A 308 12.68 11.13 -13.42
CA VAL A 308 13.05 9.88 -12.76
C VAL A 308 14.26 9.26 -13.45
N ARG A 309 15.30 8.91 -12.69
CA ARG A 309 16.49 8.22 -13.19
C ARG A 309 16.78 6.98 -12.35
N VAL A 310 17.21 5.93 -13.02
CA VAL A 310 17.62 4.68 -12.36
C VAL A 310 19.12 4.73 -12.04
N ASP A 311 19.48 4.26 -10.86
CA ASP A 311 20.85 4.17 -10.36
C ASP A 311 20.99 2.90 -9.52
N GLU A 312 21.69 1.87 -10.02
CA GLU A 312 21.82 0.57 -9.32
C GLU A 312 22.50 0.65 -7.95
N ARG A 313 23.23 1.74 -7.68
CA ARG A 313 24.01 1.97 -6.46
C ARG A 313 23.63 3.28 -5.79
N LEU A 314 22.34 3.59 -5.73
CA LEU A 314 21.85 4.84 -5.11
C LEU A 314 22.18 4.97 -3.61
N VAL A 315 22.07 3.86 -2.87
CA VAL A 315 22.24 3.83 -1.41
C VAL A 315 23.13 2.70 -0.95
N GLU A 316 23.80 2.94 0.17
CA GLU A 316 24.59 1.98 0.93
C GLU A 316 23.87 1.69 2.25
N MET A 317 23.66 0.41 2.56
CA MET A 317 23.08 -0.03 3.83
C MET A 317 24.20 -0.54 4.75
N GLY A 318 24.36 0.11 5.91
CA GLY A 318 25.30 -0.30 6.95
C GLY A 318 24.61 -1.10 8.06
N GLY A 319 25.35 -2.02 8.68
CA GLY A 319 24.94 -2.66 9.93
C GLY A 319 25.36 -1.79 11.12
N GLY A 320 24.40 -1.23 11.84
CA GLY A 320 24.62 -0.44 13.06
C GLY A 320 24.64 1.07 12.86
N VAL A 321 24.11 1.80 13.86
CA VAL A 321 24.22 3.26 13.98
C VAL A 321 25.69 3.60 14.19
N PRO A 322 26.30 4.54 13.44
CA PRO A 322 27.65 4.99 13.76
C PRO A 322 27.64 5.56 15.18
N GLU A 323 28.48 5.00 16.05
CA GLU A 323 28.72 5.53 17.39
C GLU A 323 28.99 7.03 17.28
N ALA A 324 28.16 7.83 17.96
CA ALA A 324 28.40 9.25 18.09
C ALA A 324 29.80 9.43 18.69
N THR A 325 30.70 10.02 17.93
CA THR A 325 32.03 10.38 18.44
C THR A 325 31.80 11.37 19.58
N PRO A 326 32.19 11.05 20.84
CA PRO A 326 32.09 12.00 21.92
C PRO A 326 33.07 13.17 21.68
N PRO A 327 32.74 14.36 22.21
CA PRO A 327 33.49 15.60 21.97
C PRO A 327 34.94 15.57 22.44
#